data_AF-A0AB34ABX8-F1
#
_entry.id   AF-A0AB34ABX8-F1
#
_cell.length_a   1.000
_cell.length_b   1.000
_cell.length_c   1.000
_cell.angle_alpha   90.00
_cell.angle_beta   90.00
_cell.angle_gamma   90.00
#
_symmetry.space_group_name_H-M   'P 1'
#
loop_
_entity.id
_entity.type
_entity.pdbx_description
1 polymer ?
#
loop_
_entity_poly.entity_id
_entity_poly.type
_entity_poly.pdbx_seq_one_letter_code
_entity_poly.pdbx_strand_id
1 'polypeptide(L)'
;MTKFMGLSKNLMFEKWKQMNWIVAIDLIFLLAITIIHIFTNGFSNQAEFLFVSFNITMVVANIVAIIVLARKNEQVLTSNNYRLLPVADTKLYLGNLLTALLAFIYLQIIEGVISGILYIFTNSDASSFGSFGNGNMFNAALSVMLLMILGLVVLWTGITLVHLISNLISGFLPFGRQKFVMFVLYLVIIFVALGIFNYTTGNIFKMIYINQELVNLNQFTDTVWISNGIFFAWSVVFSVINIYLLRRWTETVR
;
A
#
# COMPACT_ATOMS: atom_id res chain seq x y z
N MET A 1 -30.00 12.38 2.57
CA MET A 1 -28.81 12.16 1.74
C MET A 1 -27.58 12.51 2.56
N THR A 2 -26.77 11.53 2.96
CA THR A 2 -25.48 11.81 3.62
C THR A 2 -24.55 12.42 2.59
N LYS A 3 -24.09 13.66 2.82
CA LYS A 3 -23.07 14.29 1.97
C LYS A 3 -21.83 13.40 1.97
N PHE A 4 -21.26 13.14 0.80
CA PHE A 4 -20.04 12.32 0.59
C PHE A 4 -18.92 12.66 1.59
N MET A 5 -18.82 13.93 1.98
CA MET A 5 -17.87 14.44 2.96
C MET A 5 -18.07 13.86 4.38
N GLY A 6 -19.30 13.62 4.83
CA GLY A 6 -19.59 13.06 6.15
C GLY A 6 -19.20 11.57 6.24
N LEU A 7 -19.44 10.81 5.16
CA LEU A 7 -19.00 9.43 5.04
C LEU A 7 -17.46 9.33 5.05
N SER A 8 -16.80 10.13 4.21
CA SER A 8 -15.35 10.15 4.09
C SER A 8 -14.67 10.52 5.40
N LYS A 9 -15.24 11.46 6.17
CA LYS A 9 -14.69 11.88 7.47
C LYS A 9 -14.67 10.75 8.49
N ASN A 10 -15.75 9.99 8.61
CA ASN A 10 -15.83 8.89 9.57
C ASN A 10 -14.91 7.72 9.17
N LEU A 11 -14.87 7.37 7.87
CA LEU A 11 -13.95 6.36 7.35
C LEU A 11 -12.48 6.75 7.55
N MET A 12 -12.16 8.02 7.34
CA MET A 12 -10.81 8.55 7.51
C MET A 12 -10.39 8.58 8.98
N PHE A 13 -11.29 8.92 9.90
CA PHE A 13 -10.97 9.01 11.33
C PHE A 13 -10.51 7.67 11.91
N GLU A 14 -11.18 6.57 11.56
CA GLU A 14 -10.77 5.23 12.02
C GLU A 14 -9.38 4.85 11.48
N LYS A 15 -9.13 5.08 10.19
CA LYS A 15 -7.84 4.78 9.55
C LYS A 15 -6.72 5.65 10.13
N TRP A 16 -7.00 6.94 10.34
CA TRP A 16 -6.05 7.87 10.94
C TRP A 16 -5.68 7.47 12.36
N LYS A 17 -6.65 7.11 13.20
CA LYS A 17 -6.38 6.59 14.55
C LYS A 17 -5.43 5.39 14.50
N GLN A 18 -5.61 4.48 13.55
CA GLN A 18 -4.72 3.33 13.39
C GLN A 18 -3.31 3.72 12.94
N MET A 19 -3.16 4.67 12.02
CA MET A 19 -1.84 5.14 11.59
C MET A 19 -1.07 5.78 12.76
N ASN A 20 -1.76 6.56 13.61
CA ASN A 20 -1.14 7.11 14.82
C ASN A 20 -0.68 6.01 15.79
N TRP A 21 -1.46 4.93 15.95
CA TRP A 21 -1.04 3.80 16.78
C TRP A 21 0.18 3.08 16.22
N ILE A 22 0.29 2.94 14.89
CA ILE A 22 1.46 2.33 14.25
C ILE A 22 2.70 3.18 14.56
N VAL A 23 2.63 4.50 14.35
CA VAL A 23 3.74 5.42 14.65
C VAL A 23 4.11 5.36 16.14
N ALA A 24 3.12 5.36 17.04
CA ALA A 24 3.38 5.29 18.47
C ALA A 24 4.11 3.99 18.88
N ILE A 25 3.70 2.86 18.32
CA ILE A 25 4.35 1.56 18.55
C ILE A 25 5.77 1.57 17.98
N ASP A 26 5.96 2.12 16.78
CA ASP A 26 7.27 2.21 16.13
C ASP A 26 8.25 3.05 16.97
N LEU A 27 7.80 4.20 17.49
CA LEU A 27 8.61 5.03 18.39
C LEU A 27 8.96 4.31 19.70
N ILE A 28 8.04 3.56 20.30
CA ILE A 28 8.33 2.75 21.49
C ILE A 28 9.38 1.69 21.18
N PHE A 29 9.26 1.02 20.03
CA PHE A 29 10.21 0.00 19.60
C PHE A 29 11.60 0.59 19.36
N LEU A 30 11.67 1.76 18.71
CA LEU A 30 12.90 2.51 18.53
C LEU A 30 13.55 2.86 19.88
N LEU A 31 12.78 3.36 20.85
CA LEU A 31 13.28 3.65 22.19
C LEU A 31 13.83 2.39 22.89
N ALA A 32 13.17 1.25 22.74
CA ALA A 32 13.65 -0.01 23.32
C ALA A 32 15.00 -0.43 22.72
N ILE A 33 15.14 -0.37 21.38
CA ILE A 33 16.38 -0.73 20.69
C ILE A 33 17.52 0.21 21.10
N THR A 34 17.24 1.50 21.25
CA THR A 34 18.27 2.49 21.56
C THR A 34 18.75 2.36 22.99
N ILE A 35 17.86 2.07 23.94
CA ILE A 35 18.24 1.74 25.31
C ILE A 35 19.17 0.51 25.33
N ILE A 36 18.82 -0.56 24.61
CA ILE A 36 19.66 -1.76 24.52
C ILE A 36 21.05 -1.42 23.96
N HIS A 37 21.12 -0.62 22.90
CA HIS A 37 22.36 -0.19 22.28
C HIS A 37 23.27 0.58 23.25
N ILE A 38 22.68 1.45 24.08
CA ILE A 38 23.43 2.20 25.11
C ILE A 38 24.05 1.26 26.13
N PHE A 39 23.32 0.21 26.53
CA PHE A 39 23.84 -0.78 27.48
C PHE A 39 24.93 -1.68 26.89
N THR A 40 24.88 -2.01 25.59
CA THR A 40 25.88 -2.90 24.97
C THR A 40 27.12 -2.17 24.46
N ASN A 41 26.94 -0.99 23.87
CA ASN A 41 27.99 -0.29 23.11
C ASN A 41 28.36 1.07 23.71
N GLY A 42 27.70 1.51 24.79
CA GLY A 42 27.96 2.79 25.45
C GLY A 42 27.39 3.99 24.69
N PHE A 43 27.99 5.17 24.87
CA PHE A 43 27.49 6.45 24.34
C PHE A 43 28.05 6.87 22.97
N SER A 44 28.89 6.06 22.33
CA SER A 44 29.45 6.38 21.02
C SER A 44 28.42 6.21 19.89
N ASN A 45 28.38 7.14 18.94
CA ASN A 45 27.61 7.09 17.69
C ASN A 45 26.08 6.91 17.84
N GLN A 46 25.49 7.39 18.94
CA GLN A 46 24.05 7.24 19.20
C GLN A 46 23.15 7.86 18.13
N ALA A 47 23.52 9.03 17.60
CA ALA A 47 22.70 9.75 16.61
C ALA A 47 22.63 9.03 15.26
N GLU A 48 23.75 8.46 14.80
CA GLU A 48 23.79 7.64 13.58
C GLU A 48 23.00 6.35 13.75
N PHE A 49 23.19 5.67 14.89
CA PHE A 49 22.46 4.44 15.21
C PHE A 49 20.94 4.68 15.27
N LEU A 50 20.52 5.78 15.90
CA LEU A 50 19.11 6.20 15.98
C LEU A 50 18.51 6.41 14.59
N PHE A 51 19.21 7.16 13.73
CA PHE A 51 18.75 7.43 12.37
C PHE A 51 18.63 6.16 11.53
N VAL A 52 19.68 5.32 11.49
CA VAL A 52 19.67 4.09 10.71
C VAL A 52 18.60 3.11 11.24
N SER A 53 18.50 2.96 12.56
CA SER A 53 17.48 2.11 13.19
C SER A 53 16.08 2.58 12.83
N PHE A 54 15.81 3.89 12.89
CA PHE A 54 14.51 4.44 12.50
C PHE A 54 14.14 4.13 11.05
N ASN A 55 15.08 4.28 10.11
CA ASN A 55 14.80 3.98 8.70
C ASN A 55 14.46 2.49 8.48
N ILE A 56 15.06 1.59 9.27
CA ILE A 56 14.73 0.14 9.21
C ILE A 56 13.35 -0.11 9.83
N THR A 57 13.05 0.45 11.00
CA THR A 57 11.77 0.24 11.68
C THR A 57 10.62 0.87 10.90
N MET A 58 10.85 2.02 10.27
CA MET A 58 9.94 2.67 9.32
C MET A 58 9.50 1.71 8.19
N VAL A 59 10.42 0.93 7.61
CA VAL A 59 10.03 -0.06 6.57
C VAL A 59 9.06 -1.10 7.13
N VAL A 60 9.29 -1.57 8.36
CA VAL A 60 8.40 -2.53 9.05
C VAL A 60 7.04 -1.89 9.34
N ALA A 61 7.02 -0.67 9.86
CA ALA A 61 5.81 0.11 10.12
C ALA A 61 4.97 0.28 8.85
N ASN A 62 5.62 0.54 7.72
CA ASN A 62 4.99 0.63 6.41
C ASN A 62 4.32 -0.67 5.96
N ILE A 63 5.01 -1.81 6.12
CA ILE A 63 4.42 -3.12 5.81
C ILE A 63 3.17 -3.37 6.67
N VAL A 64 3.26 -3.08 7.98
CA VAL A 64 2.12 -3.22 8.90
C VAL A 64 0.97 -2.30 8.48
N ALA A 65 1.25 -1.05 8.12
CA ALA A 65 0.25 -0.08 7.68
C ALA A 65 -0.49 -0.57 6.42
N ILE A 66 0.22 -1.10 5.44
CA ILE A 66 -0.37 -1.67 4.21
C ILE A 66 -1.36 -2.78 4.55
N ILE A 67 -0.98 -3.70 5.44
CA ILE A 67 -1.81 -4.84 5.86
C ILE A 67 -3.05 -4.35 6.64
N VAL A 68 -2.88 -3.44 7.59
CA VAL A 68 -3.97 -2.90 8.41
C VAL A 68 -4.98 -2.14 7.55
N LEU A 69 -4.50 -1.30 6.63
CA LEU A 69 -5.35 -0.55 5.71
C LEU A 69 -6.06 -1.49 4.71
N ALA A 70 -5.39 -2.53 4.21
CA ALA A 70 -6.02 -3.53 3.36
C ALA A 70 -7.19 -4.23 4.08
N ARG A 71 -6.98 -4.69 5.33
CA ARG A 71 -8.04 -5.30 6.14
C ARG A 71 -9.20 -4.34 6.37
N LYS A 72 -8.92 -3.07 6.66
CA LYS A 72 -9.97 -2.06 6.86
C LYS A 72 -10.73 -1.76 5.59
N ASN A 73 -10.06 -1.74 4.45
CA ASN A 73 -10.73 -1.57 3.17
C ASN A 73 -11.76 -2.68 2.94
N GLU A 74 -11.42 -3.94 3.20
CA GLU A 74 -12.37 -5.06 3.08
C GLU A 74 -13.53 -4.97 4.08
N GLN A 75 -13.23 -4.63 5.33
CA GLN A 75 -14.27 -4.51 6.37
C GLN A 75 -15.34 -3.48 5.99
N VAL A 76 -14.94 -2.37 5.37
CA VAL A 76 -15.87 -1.34 4.92
C VAL A 76 -16.74 -1.83 3.75
N LEU A 77 -16.19 -2.64 2.84
CA LEU A 77 -16.91 -3.16 1.68
C LEU A 77 -17.84 -4.34 2.01
N THR A 78 -17.52 -5.11 3.05
CA THR A 78 -18.27 -6.31 3.43
C THR A 78 -19.25 -6.12 4.58
N SER A 79 -19.03 -5.14 5.45
CA SER A 79 -19.89 -4.94 6.63
C SER A 79 -21.26 -4.37 6.27
N ASN A 80 -22.31 -5.00 6.79
CA ASN A 80 -23.70 -4.57 6.61
C ASN A 80 -23.95 -3.13 7.08
N ASN A 81 -23.22 -2.65 8.09
CA ASN A 81 -23.37 -1.28 8.62
C ASN A 81 -23.09 -0.21 7.57
N TYR A 82 -22.11 -0.44 6.68
CA TYR A 82 -21.72 0.52 5.64
C TYR A 82 -22.56 0.38 4.37
N ARG A 83 -23.15 -0.79 4.13
CA ARG A 83 -24.00 -1.08 2.97
C ARG A 83 -25.44 -0.59 3.11
N LEU A 84 -25.90 -0.40 4.35
CA LEU A 84 -27.21 0.21 4.64
C LEU A 84 -27.21 1.74 4.43
N LEU A 85 -26.04 2.34 4.18
CA LEU A 85 -25.96 3.76 3.88
C LEU A 85 -26.51 4.02 2.47
N PRO A 86 -27.39 5.03 2.28
CA PRO A 86 -27.97 5.35 0.97
C PRO A 86 -26.94 6.05 0.07
N VAL A 87 -25.90 5.30 -0.33
CA VAL A 87 -24.77 5.77 -1.13
C VAL A 87 -24.52 4.74 -2.24
N ALA A 88 -24.23 5.20 -3.45
CA ALA A 88 -23.89 4.31 -4.56
C ALA A 88 -22.59 3.53 -4.28
N ASP A 89 -22.56 2.24 -4.64
CA ASP A 89 -21.40 1.35 -4.41
C ASP A 89 -20.09 1.91 -4.99
N THR A 90 -20.17 2.61 -6.13
CA THR A 90 -19.01 3.28 -6.75
C THR A 90 -18.42 4.36 -5.85
N LYS A 91 -19.27 5.16 -5.22
CA LYS A 91 -18.83 6.24 -4.31
C LYS A 91 -18.29 5.66 -3.01
N LEU A 92 -18.89 4.59 -2.50
CA LEU A 92 -18.39 3.88 -1.32
C LEU A 92 -17.00 3.27 -1.59
N TYR A 93 -16.85 2.57 -2.72
CA TYR A 93 -15.58 1.95 -3.12
C TYR A 93 -14.46 2.97 -3.32
N LEU A 94 -14.69 3.98 -4.17
CA LEU A 94 -13.67 5.00 -4.46
C LEU A 94 -13.36 5.86 -3.23
N GLY A 95 -14.37 6.20 -2.42
CA GLY A 95 -14.16 6.93 -1.17
C GLY A 95 -13.37 6.12 -0.14
N ASN A 96 -13.61 4.82 -0.03
CA ASN A 96 -12.84 3.93 0.84
C ASN A 96 -11.37 3.81 0.37
N LEU A 97 -11.14 3.63 -0.92
CA LEU A 97 -9.80 3.57 -1.49
C LEU A 97 -9.04 4.90 -1.29
N LEU A 98 -9.69 6.03 -1.59
CA LEU A 98 -9.11 7.36 -1.42
C LEU A 98 -8.78 7.65 0.04
N THR A 99 -9.66 7.31 0.98
CA THR A 99 -9.39 7.50 2.42
C THR A 99 -8.26 6.62 2.94
N ALA A 100 -8.06 5.41 2.39
CA ALA A 100 -6.88 4.59 2.69
C ALA A 100 -5.59 5.22 2.15
N LEU A 101 -5.64 5.73 0.92
CA LEU A 101 -4.50 6.42 0.32
C LEU A 101 -4.13 7.66 1.14
N LEU A 102 -5.10 8.49 1.52
CA LEU A 102 -4.85 9.66 2.37
C LEU A 102 -4.30 9.29 3.75
N ALA A 103 -4.79 8.21 4.36
CA ALA A 103 -4.27 7.73 5.64
C ALA A 103 -2.81 7.26 5.53
N PHE A 104 -2.48 6.59 4.43
CA PHE A 104 -1.10 6.16 4.17
C PHE A 104 -0.17 7.36 3.90
N ILE A 105 -0.60 8.33 3.08
CA ILE A 105 0.15 9.58 2.87
C ILE A 105 0.39 10.29 4.21
N TYR A 106 -0.62 10.36 5.07
CA TYR A 106 -0.48 10.95 6.40
C TYR A 106 0.62 10.25 7.22
N LEU A 107 0.69 8.92 7.18
CA LEU A 107 1.76 8.16 7.82
C LEU A 107 3.14 8.49 7.21
N GLN A 108 3.25 8.56 5.86
CA GLN A 108 4.50 8.95 5.19
C GLN A 108 4.99 10.33 5.61
N ILE A 109 4.07 11.29 5.77
CA ILE A 109 4.42 12.65 6.18
C ILE A 109 4.99 12.64 7.60
N ILE A 110 4.37 11.92 8.53
CA ILE A 110 4.88 11.85 9.92
C ILE A 110 6.26 11.17 9.96
N GLU A 111 6.39 10.00 9.35
CA GLU A 111 7.65 9.27 9.34
C GLU A 111 8.74 10.08 8.65
N GLY A 112 8.41 10.77 7.55
CA GLY A 112 9.31 11.68 6.86
C GLY A 112 9.76 12.87 7.72
N VAL A 113 8.85 13.47 8.50
CA VAL A 113 9.19 14.55 9.45
C VAL A 113 10.11 14.02 10.56
N ILE A 114 9.82 12.85 11.14
CA ILE A 114 10.67 12.25 12.17
C ILE A 114 12.06 11.93 11.61
N SER A 115 12.13 11.30 10.42
CA SER A 115 13.39 10.98 9.75
C SER A 115 14.20 12.25 9.45
N GLY A 116 13.54 13.31 8.95
CA GLY A 116 14.18 14.59 8.68
C GLY A 116 14.74 15.27 9.92
N ILE A 117 14.02 15.21 11.05
CA ILE A 117 14.51 15.70 12.34
C ILE A 117 15.76 14.91 12.77
N LEU A 118 15.70 13.57 12.74
CA LEU A 118 16.83 12.72 13.12
C LEU A 118 18.06 12.97 12.24
N TYR A 119 17.86 13.15 10.93
CA TYR A 119 18.92 13.46 9.98
C TYR A 119 19.69 14.75 10.35
N ILE A 120 18.98 15.81 10.75
CA ILE A 120 19.60 17.07 11.20
C ILE A 120 20.46 16.83 12.45
N PHE A 121 20.02 15.97 13.37
CA PHE A 121 20.77 15.64 14.58
C PHE A 121 22.01 14.79 14.34
N THR A 122 22.00 13.97 13.28
CA THR A 122 23.13 13.09 12.96
C THR A 122 24.32 13.87 12.39
N ASN A 123 24.15 15.11 11.88
CA ASN A 123 25.19 15.85 11.15
C ASN A 123 25.86 14.98 10.06
N SER A 124 25.16 13.97 9.56
CA SER A 124 25.68 13.09 8.52
C SER A 124 25.88 13.93 7.28
N ASP A 125 27.11 13.95 6.75
CA ASP A 125 27.41 14.62 5.50
C ASP A 125 26.41 14.13 4.43
N ALA A 126 25.70 15.10 3.84
CA ALA A 126 24.71 14.87 2.79
C ALA A 126 25.28 14.14 1.55
N SER A 127 26.61 13.96 1.50
CA SER A 127 27.33 13.14 0.52
C SER A 127 27.00 11.65 0.56
N SER A 128 26.31 11.17 1.61
CA SER A 128 25.87 9.77 1.73
C SER A 128 24.71 9.42 0.81
N PHE A 129 23.92 10.43 0.39
CA PHE A 129 23.00 10.29 -0.73
C PHE A 129 23.83 10.35 -2.01
N GLY A 130 24.22 9.16 -2.48
CA GLY A 130 25.16 8.97 -3.58
C GLY A 130 24.95 9.95 -4.73
N SER A 131 26.06 10.43 -5.28
CA SER A 131 26.11 11.21 -6.51
C SER A 131 25.56 10.37 -7.67
N PHE A 132 24.24 10.27 -7.81
CA PHE A 132 23.65 9.85 -9.07
C PHE A 132 24.06 10.89 -10.10
N GLY A 133 24.78 10.45 -11.14
CA GLY A 133 25.41 11.33 -12.13
C GLY A 133 24.44 12.27 -12.85
N ASN A 134 24.96 13.11 -13.76
CA ASN A 134 24.24 14.13 -14.55
C ASN A 134 22.91 13.65 -15.16
N GLY A 135 21.84 13.70 -14.38
CA GLY A 135 20.49 13.32 -14.76
C GLY A 135 19.49 14.04 -13.86
N ASN A 136 18.24 14.14 -14.32
CA ASN A 136 17.22 14.89 -13.59
C ASN A 136 16.73 14.10 -12.36
N MET A 137 17.46 14.24 -11.23
CA MET A 137 17.14 13.58 -9.96
C MET A 137 15.71 13.85 -9.49
N PHE A 138 15.19 15.06 -9.74
CA PHE A 138 13.82 15.41 -9.39
C PHE A 138 12.81 14.56 -10.18
N ASN A 139 13.02 14.39 -11.48
CA ASN A 139 12.17 13.54 -12.31
C ASN A 139 12.25 12.06 -11.89
N ALA A 140 13.46 11.58 -11.58
CA ALA A 140 13.65 10.22 -11.06
C ALA A 140 12.89 10.00 -9.75
N ALA A 141 13.06 10.91 -8.78
CA ALA A 141 12.37 10.85 -7.49
C ALA A 141 10.84 10.90 -7.64
N LEU A 142 10.32 11.79 -8.50
CA LEU A 142 8.90 11.89 -8.78
C LEU A 142 8.35 10.59 -9.39
N SER A 143 9.06 10.02 -10.35
CA SER A 143 8.66 8.79 -11.04
C SER A 143 8.57 7.61 -10.07
N VAL A 144 9.54 7.48 -9.15
CA VAL A 144 9.59 6.43 -8.13
C VAL A 144 8.49 6.65 -7.08
N MET A 145 8.28 7.89 -6.64
CA MET A 145 7.21 8.22 -5.69
C MET A 145 5.83 7.85 -6.27
N LEU A 146 5.59 8.18 -7.55
CA LEU A 146 4.36 7.80 -8.24
C LEU A 146 4.22 6.28 -8.34
N LEU A 147 5.31 5.56 -8.60
CA LEU A 147 5.32 4.09 -8.68
C LEU A 147 4.95 3.45 -7.36
N MET A 148 5.47 3.97 -6.24
CA MET A 148 5.10 3.49 -4.91
C MET A 148 3.60 3.69 -4.64
N ILE A 149 3.05 4.86 -4.95
CA ILE A 149 1.62 5.16 -4.76
C ILE A 149 0.75 4.25 -5.63
N LEU A 150 1.06 4.13 -6.92
CA LEU A 150 0.30 3.28 -7.84
C LEU A 150 0.45 1.80 -7.48
N GLY A 151 1.63 1.36 -7.06
CA GLY A 151 1.88 0.02 -6.51
C GLY A 151 0.95 -0.31 -5.35
N LEU A 152 0.81 0.61 -4.40
CA LEU A 152 -0.11 0.46 -3.27
C LEU A 152 -1.57 0.38 -3.70
N VAL A 153 -1.99 1.21 -4.65
CA VAL A 153 -3.36 1.16 -5.19
C VAL A 153 -3.61 -0.17 -5.90
N VAL A 154 -2.69 -0.65 -6.75
CA VAL A 154 -2.81 -1.98 -7.39
C VAL A 154 -2.88 -3.08 -6.35
N LEU A 155 -2.06 -3.02 -5.29
CA LEU A 155 -2.09 -4.02 -4.21
C LEU A 155 -3.45 -4.04 -3.50
N TRP A 156 -3.96 -2.89 -3.05
CA TRP A 156 -5.26 -2.85 -2.38
C TRP A 156 -6.42 -3.25 -3.29
N THR A 157 -6.43 -2.76 -4.54
CA THR A 157 -7.46 -3.15 -5.51
C THR A 157 -7.39 -4.64 -5.86
N GLY A 158 -6.19 -5.21 -5.95
CA GLY A 158 -5.97 -6.64 -6.14
C GLY A 158 -6.45 -7.49 -4.96
N ILE A 159 -6.17 -7.07 -3.72
CA ILE A 159 -6.67 -7.75 -2.51
C ILE A 159 -8.21 -7.75 -2.49
N THR A 160 -8.84 -6.60 -2.79
CA THR A 160 -10.31 -6.51 -2.88
C THR A 160 -10.88 -7.42 -3.96
N LEU A 161 -10.19 -7.55 -5.10
CA LEU A 161 -10.61 -8.42 -6.19
C LEU A 161 -10.58 -9.90 -5.78
N VAL A 162 -9.48 -10.33 -5.16
CA VAL A 162 -9.37 -11.69 -4.63
C VAL A 162 -10.48 -11.96 -3.61
N HIS A 163 -10.74 -11.03 -2.70
CA HIS A 163 -11.77 -11.17 -1.69
C HIS A 163 -13.18 -11.30 -2.30
N LEU A 164 -13.52 -10.44 -3.26
CA LEU A 164 -14.82 -10.45 -3.93
C LEU A 164 -15.02 -11.70 -4.79
N ILE A 165 -14.00 -12.13 -5.54
CA ILE A 165 -14.06 -13.37 -6.33
C ILE A 165 -14.20 -14.58 -5.41
N SER A 166 -13.45 -14.63 -4.30
CA SER A 166 -13.55 -15.72 -3.33
C SER A 166 -14.97 -15.84 -2.77
N ASN A 167 -15.56 -14.71 -2.37
CA ASN A 167 -16.93 -14.69 -1.86
C ASN A 167 -17.94 -15.13 -2.94
N LEU A 168 -17.75 -14.71 -4.20
CA LEU A 168 -18.59 -15.13 -5.31
C LEU A 168 -18.54 -16.63 -5.55
N ILE A 169 -17.35 -17.22 -5.67
CA ILE A 169 -17.18 -18.65 -5.96
C ILE A 169 -17.70 -19.50 -4.78
N SER A 170 -17.51 -19.03 -3.56
CA SER A 170 -18.00 -19.73 -2.36
C SER A 170 -19.53 -19.92 -2.35
N GLY A 171 -20.28 -19.02 -2.99
CA GLY A 171 -21.74 -19.14 -3.13
C GLY A 171 -22.18 -20.32 -3.99
N PHE A 172 -21.30 -20.83 -4.87
CA PHE A 172 -21.59 -21.98 -5.74
C PHE A 172 -21.07 -23.31 -5.19
N LEU A 173 -20.26 -23.30 -4.13
CA LEU A 173 -19.68 -24.50 -3.56
C LEU A 173 -20.60 -25.11 -2.51
N PRO A 174 -20.88 -26.44 -2.56
CA PRO A 174 -21.71 -27.12 -1.57
C PRO A 174 -21.12 -27.05 -0.15
N PHE A 175 -19.80 -26.88 -0.04
CA PHE A 175 -19.06 -26.72 1.22
C PHE A 175 -18.51 -25.30 1.41
N GLY A 176 -19.09 -24.28 0.74
CA GLY A 176 -18.61 -22.89 0.74
C GLY A 176 -18.51 -22.24 2.14
N ARG A 177 -19.15 -22.80 3.17
CA ARG A 177 -19.06 -22.31 4.55
C ARG A 177 -17.94 -22.95 5.39
N GLN A 178 -17.26 -23.99 4.88
CA GLN A 178 -16.20 -24.66 5.63
C GLN A 178 -14.90 -23.85 5.58
N LYS A 179 -14.33 -23.55 6.75
CA LYS A 179 -13.12 -22.72 6.88
C LYS A 179 -11.93 -23.23 6.06
N PHE A 180 -11.75 -24.55 6.01
CA PHE A 180 -10.66 -25.18 5.26
C PHE A 180 -10.84 -25.01 3.74
N VAL A 181 -12.05 -25.24 3.23
CA VAL A 181 -12.37 -25.07 1.79
C VAL A 181 -12.16 -23.63 1.37
N MET A 182 -12.62 -22.66 2.19
CA MET A 182 -12.39 -21.24 1.95
C MET A 182 -10.89 -20.91 1.91
N PHE A 183 -10.10 -21.41 2.87
CA PHE A 183 -8.66 -21.17 2.89
C PHE A 183 -7.97 -21.65 1.61
N VAL A 184 -8.25 -22.88 1.18
CA VAL A 184 -7.70 -23.44 -0.06
C VAL A 184 -8.15 -22.61 -1.28
N LEU A 185 -9.42 -22.23 -1.32
CA LEU A 185 -9.98 -21.42 -2.40
C LEU A 185 -9.29 -20.04 -2.52
N TYR A 186 -9.06 -19.36 -1.39
CA TYR A 186 -8.28 -18.11 -1.37
C TYR A 186 -6.88 -18.31 -1.94
N LEU A 187 -6.19 -19.38 -1.54
CA LEU A 187 -4.83 -19.67 -2.01
C LEU A 187 -4.81 -19.89 -3.53
N VAL A 188 -5.75 -20.69 -4.06
CA VAL A 188 -5.87 -20.94 -5.50
C VAL A 188 -6.14 -19.64 -6.27
N ILE A 189 -7.07 -18.81 -5.80
CA ILE A 189 -7.41 -17.55 -6.47
C ILE A 189 -6.23 -16.58 -6.46
N ILE A 190 -5.52 -16.49 -5.33
CA ILE A 190 -4.28 -15.68 -5.22
C ILE A 190 -3.25 -16.17 -6.23
N PHE A 191 -3.01 -17.48 -6.31
CA PHE A 191 -2.02 -18.05 -7.22
C PHE A 191 -2.37 -17.78 -8.68
N VAL A 192 -3.63 -17.95 -9.07
CA VAL A 192 -4.12 -17.66 -10.42
C VAL A 192 -4.01 -16.15 -10.73
N ALA A 193 -4.44 -15.29 -9.81
CA ALA A 193 -4.38 -13.84 -9.99
C ALA A 193 -2.93 -13.35 -10.14
N LEU A 194 -2.01 -13.81 -9.30
CA LEU A 194 -0.59 -13.51 -9.40
C LEU A 194 0.02 -14.08 -10.68
N GLY A 195 -0.37 -15.27 -11.09
CA GLY A 195 0.06 -15.89 -12.35
C GLY A 195 -0.35 -15.06 -13.57
N ILE A 196 -1.61 -14.63 -13.64
CA ILE A 196 -2.13 -13.78 -14.73
C ILE A 196 -1.42 -12.42 -14.71
N PHE A 197 -1.28 -11.82 -13.52
CA PHE A 197 -0.60 -10.53 -13.37
C PHE A 197 0.86 -10.61 -13.83
N ASN A 198 1.61 -11.61 -13.36
CA ASN A 198 3.02 -11.82 -13.72
C ASN A 198 3.17 -12.12 -15.22
N TYR A 199 2.36 -13.03 -15.77
CA TYR A 199 2.42 -13.37 -17.19
C TYR A 199 2.14 -12.15 -18.08
N THR A 200 1.08 -11.41 -17.78
CA THR A 200 0.66 -10.24 -18.58
C THR A 200 1.69 -9.10 -18.45
N THR A 201 2.01 -8.72 -17.21
CA THR A 201 2.94 -7.64 -16.92
C THR A 201 4.34 -7.99 -17.41
N GLY A 202 4.82 -9.20 -17.18
CA GLY A 202 6.11 -9.69 -17.65
C GLY A 202 6.24 -9.71 -19.16
N ASN A 203 5.17 -10.06 -19.90
CA ASN A 203 5.17 -9.99 -21.35
C ASN A 203 5.17 -8.55 -21.86
N ILE A 204 4.43 -7.64 -21.22
CA ILE A 204 4.46 -6.20 -21.54
C ILE A 204 5.86 -5.64 -21.29
N PHE A 205 6.48 -5.95 -20.16
CA PHE A 205 7.86 -5.57 -19.87
C PHE A 205 8.81 -6.13 -20.93
N LYS A 206 8.72 -7.41 -21.29
CA LYS A 206 9.55 -7.96 -22.37
C LYS A 206 9.36 -7.18 -23.68
N MET A 207 8.12 -6.98 -24.14
CA MET A 207 7.84 -6.26 -25.39
C MET A 207 8.42 -4.84 -25.42
N ILE A 208 8.39 -4.13 -24.28
CA ILE A 208 8.83 -2.74 -24.19
C ILE A 208 10.35 -2.62 -23.97
N TYR A 209 10.97 -3.55 -23.22
CA TYR A 209 12.36 -3.46 -22.78
C TYR A 209 13.32 -4.43 -23.48
N ILE A 210 12.94 -5.01 -24.62
CA ILE A 210 13.71 -6.05 -25.32
C ILE A 210 15.19 -5.69 -25.59
N ASN A 211 15.60 -4.41 -25.55
CA ASN A 211 16.99 -4.00 -25.78
C ASN A 211 17.47 -2.81 -24.90
N GLN A 212 16.90 -2.60 -23.71
CA GLN A 212 17.31 -1.47 -22.85
C GLN A 212 18.23 -1.95 -21.72
N GLU A 213 19.54 -1.73 -21.88
CA GLU A 213 20.46 -1.77 -20.74
C GLU A 213 20.24 -0.52 -19.88
N LEU A 214 20.06 -0.71 -18.57
CA LEU A 214 19.92 0.38 -17.60
C LEU A 214 21.30 0.96 -17.28
N VAL A 215 21.87 1.71 -18.21
CA VAL A 215 23.22 2.26 -18.07
C VAL A 215 23.20 3.64 -17.42
N ASN A 216 22.13 4.41 -17.61
CA ASN A 216 22.01 5.80 -17.14
C ASN A 216 20.71 6.10 -16.37
N LEU A 217 20.74 7.12 -15.51
CA LEU A 217 19.60 7.58 -14.70
C LEU A 217 18.35 7.93 -15.54
N ASN A 218 18.54 8.52 -16.72
CA ASN A 218 17.43 8.88 -17.60
C ASN A 218 16.70 7.64 -18.13
N GLN A 219 17.44 6.60 -18.55
CA GLN A 219 16.87 5.33 -19.00
C GLN A 219 16.12 4.60 -17.87
N PHE A 220 16.69 4.63 -16.65
CA PHE A 220 15.98 4.17 -15.45
C PHE A 220 14.68 4.94 -15.23
N THR A 221 14.72 6.27 -15.31
CA THR A 221 13.54 7.12 -15.09
C THR A 221 12.46 6.86 -16.13
N ASP A 222 12.83 6.72 -17.40
CA ASP A 222 11.90 6.38 -18.49
C ASP A 222 11.25 5.00 -18.26
N THR A 223 12.03 4.03 -17.77
CA THR A 223 11.55 2.69 -17.40
C THR A 223 10.51 2.77 -16.27
N VAL A 224 10.78 3.58 -15.26
CA VAL A 224 9.84 3.80 -14.14
C VAL A 224 8.56 4.49 -14.61
N TRP A 225 8.64 5.44 -15.54
CA TRP A 225 7.46 6.10 -16.12
C TRP A 225 6.54 5.16 -16.91
N ILE A 226 7.12 4.29 -17.72
CA ILE A 226 6.34 3.26 -18.42
C ILE A 226 5.70 2.30 -17.39
N SER A 227 6.46 1.90 -16.37
CA SER A 227 5.94 1.07 -15.27
C SER A 227 4.75 1.74 -14.59
N ASN A 228 4.81 3.05 -14.35
CA ASN A 228 3.68 3.82 -13.82
C ASN A 228 2.43 3.70 -14.70
N GLY A 229 2.58 3.79 -16.02
CA GLY A 229 1.47 3.60 -16.96
C GLY A 229 0.81 2.22 -16.84
N ILE A 230 1.63 1.16 -16.72
CA ILE A 230 1.14 -0.22 -16.56
C ILE A 230 0.38 -0.39 -15.25
N PHE A 231 0.93 0.13 -14.14
CA PHE A 231 0.28 0.03 -12.82
C PHE A 231 -1.00 0.86 -12.75
N PHE A 232 -1.03 2.02 -13.42
CA PHE A 232 -2.25 2.81 -13.55
C PHE A 232 -3.34 2.03 -14.31
N ALA A 233 -2.99 1.40 -15.44
CA ALA A 233 -3.93 0.58 -16.21
C ALA A 233 -4.49 -0.58 -15.36
N TRP A 234 -3.65 -1.30 -14.61
CA TRP A 234 -4.10 -2.34 -13.68
C TRP A 234 -5.03 -1.82 -12.59
N SER A 235 -4.71 -0.66 -12.01
CA SER A 235 -5.55 -0.02 -10.99
C SER A 235 -6.96 0.27 -11.52
N VAL A 236 -7.06 0.75 -12.76
CA VAL A 236 -8.34 1.00 -13.43
C VAL A 236 -9.09 -0.31 -13.68
N VAL A 237 -8.42 -1.32 -14.27
CA VAL A 237 -9.02 -2.62 -14.56
C VAL A 237 -9.58 -3.28 -13.30
N PHE A 238 -8.77 -3.37 -12.23
CA PHE A 238 -9.22 -3.93 -10.96
C PHE A 238 -10.36 -3.13 -10.35
N SER A 239 -10.30 -1.80 -10.36
CA SER A 239 -11.39 -0.97 -9.85
C SER A 239 -12.71 -1.20 -10.58
N VAL A 240 -12.68 -1.32 -11.92
CA VAL A 240 -13.87 -1.59 -12.73
C VAL A 240 -14.46 -2.97 -12.41
N ILE A 241 -13.61 -4.00 -12.33
CA ILE A 241 -14.05 -5.37 -11.98
C ILE A 241 -14.65 -5.39 -10.57
N ASN A 242 -13.99 -4.74 -9.60
CA ASN A 242 -14.47 -4.68 -8.22
C ASN A 242 -15.83 -3.99 -8.11
N ILE A 243 -15.99 -2.84 -8.77
CA ILE A 243 -17.29 -2.13 -8.82
C ILE A 243 -18.37 -2.99 -9.45
N TYR A 244 -18.04 -3.72 -10.53
CA TYR A 244 -18.98 -4.62 -11.19
C TYR A 244 -19.42 -5.77 -10.27
N LEU A 245 -18.47 -6.41 -9.59
CA LEU A 245 -18.72 -7.50 -8.63
C LEU A 245 -19.57 -7.01 -7.45
N LEU A 246 -19.28 -5.82 -6.92
CA LEU A 246 -20.05 -5.19 -5.84
C LEU A 246 -21.52 -5.01 -6.25
N ARG A 247 -21.77 -4.42 -7.43
CA ARG A 247 -23.15 -4.15 -7.91
C ARG A 247 -23.97 -5.41 -8.19
N ARG A 248 -23.34 -6.48 -8.69
CA ARG A 248 -24.05 -7.65 -9.25
C ARG A 248 -24.19 -8.79 -8.25
N TRP A 249 -23.25 -8.96 -7.31
CA TRP A 249 -23.13 -10.19 -6.53
C TRP A 249 -23.03 -9.98 -5.01
N THR A 250 -23.16 -8.73 -4.53
CA THR A 250 -23.19 -8.50 -3.08
C THR A 250 -24.58 -8.30 -2.50
N GLU A 251 -25.67 -8.25 -3.27
CA GLU A 251 -27.01 -8.30 -2.64
C GLU A 251 -27.07 -9.50 -1.70
N THR A 252 -27.19 -9.21 -0.40
CA THR A 252 -27.19 -10.21 0.66
C THR A 252 -28.26 -11.24 0.31
N VAL A 253 -27.83 -12.48 0.07
CA VAL A 253 -28.73 -13.63 0.24
C VAL A 253 -29.27 -13.51 1.67
N ARG A 254 -30.56 -13.17 1.76
CA ARG A 254 -31.32 -13.11 3.01
C ARG A 254 -31.30 -14.45 3.71
#